data_AF-A0A1Z1WJQ3-F1
#
_entry.id   AF-A0A1Z1WJQ3-F1
#
_cell.length_a   1.000
_cell.length_b   1.000
_cell.length_c   1.000
_cell.angle_alpha   90.00
_cell.angle_beta   90.00
_cell.angle_gamma   90.00
#
_symmetry.space_group_name_H-M   'P 1'
#
loop_
_entity.id
_entity.type
_entity.pdbx_description
1 polymer ?
#
loop_
_entity_poly.entity_id
_entity_poly.type
_entity_poly.pdbx_seq_one_letter_code
_entity_poly.pdbx_strand_id
1 'polypeptide(L)'
;MLAFAGHLWTNVFNKVAEEFPEVTTDYIHVDAATIYLVTDPARFDVIVTDNLFGDIITDLAAAVSGGIGVAASGNINPSREFPSMFEPVHGSAPDIAGQGKADPTATVLSVALLLRHLGYDNEAGRVEEAVSADLGGRGDTTRTTDEIGDALAVRVAG
;
A
#
# COMPACT_ATOMS: atom_id res chain seq x y z
N MET A 1 24.15 -3.70 12.90
CA MET A 1 24.19 -2.49 12.04
C MET A 1 25.00 -2.78 10.79
N LEU A 2 24.45 -2.53 9.60
CA LEU A 2 25.17 -2.69 8.33
C LEU A 2 26.08 -1.45 8.12
N ALA A 3 27.35 -1.53 8.50
CA ALA A 3 28.22 -0.36 8.60
C ALA A 3 28.40 0.41 7.28
N PHE A 4 28.47 -0.26 6.13
CA PHE A 4 28.65 0.44 4.85
C PHE A 4 27.31 0.90 4.26
N ALA A 5 26.38 -0.04 4.05
CA ALA A 5 25.08 0.26 3.47
C ALA A 5 24.25 1.20 4.36
N GLY A 6 24.24 0.98 5.67
CA GLY A 6 23.51 1.82 6.62
C GLY A 6 24.07 3.24 6.68
N HIS A 7 25.39 3.41 6.68
CA HIS A 7 26.00 4.75 6.66
C HIS A 7 25.69 5.48 5.35
N LEU A 8 25.73 4.77 4.20
CA LEU A 8 25.34 5.36 2.92
C LEU A 8 23.89 5.85 2.96
N TRP A 9 22.96 5.02 3.42
CA TRP A 9 21.55 5.37 3.58
C TRP A 9 21.35 6.59 4.47
N THR A 10 21.91 6.59 5.69
CA THR A 10 21.78 7.71 6.62
C THR A 10 22.37 9.00 6.05
N ASN A 11 23.54 8.95 5.40
CA ASN A 11 24.17 10.13 4.83
C ASN A 11 23.36 10.73 3.67
N VAL A 12 22.85 9.88 2.75
CA VAL A 12 22.02 10.32 1.63
C VAL A 12 20.69 10.87 2.13
N PHE A 13 20.04 10.18 3.06
CA PHE A 13 18.78 10.63 3.65
C PHE A 13 18.93 12.01 4.32
N ASN A 14 19.94 12.18 5.18
CA ASN A 14 20.17 13.45 5.87
C ASN A 14 20.43 14.59 4.87
N LYS A 15 21.18 14.33 3.80
CA LYS A 15 21.43 15.33 2.76
C LYS A 15 20.14 15.75 2.05
N VAL A 16 19.26 14.81 1.71
CA VAL A 16 17.98 15.13 1.07
C VAL A 16 17.04 15.81 2.07
N ALA A 17 17.06 15.42 3.35
CA ALA A 17 16.23 16.03 4.40
C ALA A 17 16.52 17.54 4.59
N GLU A 18 17.76 17.98 4.35
CA GLU A 18 18.10 19.42 4.33
C GLU A 18 17.33 20.21 3.27
N GLU A 19 16.86 19.55 2.19
CA GLU A 19 16.06 20.15 1.12
C GLU A 19 14.57 20.28 1.48
N PHE A 20 14.10 19.61 2.54
CA PHE A 20 12.69 19.55 2.98
C PHE A 20 12.54 19.82 4.49
N PRO A 21 12.86 21.04 4.97
CA PRO A 21 12.86 21.37 6.40
C PRO A 21 11.49 21.32 7.09
N GLU A 22 10.41 21.31 6.31
CA GLU A 22 9.03 21.14 6.79
C GLU A 22 8.68 19.70 7.17
N VAL A 23 9.46 18.71 6.71
CA VAL A 23 9.23 17.28 6.99
C VAL A 23 9.98 16.90 8.26
N THR A 24 9.26 16.42 9.27
CA THR A 24 9.89 15.89 10.49
C THR A 24 10.50 14.52 10.19
N THR A 25 11.78 14.34 10.54
CA THR A 25 12.51 13.09 10.29
C THR A 25 12.88 12.38 11.59
N ASP A 26 12.85 11.05 11.58
CA ASP A 26 13.35 10.19 12.66
C ASP A 26 14.09 8.98 12.07
N TYR A 27 14.94 8.33 12.86
CA TYR A 27 15.65 7.11 12.49
C TYR A 27 15.34 5.97 13.45
N ILE A 28 14.91 4.84 12.90
CA ILE A 28 14.55 3.65 13.68
C ILE A 28 15.22 2.43 13.05
N HIS A 29 15.89 1.61 13.85
CA HIS A 29 16.41 0.32 13.39
C HIS A 29 15.27 -0.63 12.99
N VAL A 30 15.49 -1.48 11.98
CA VAL A 30 14.44 -2.32 11.41
C VAL A 30 13.79 -3.28 12.42
N ASP A 31 14.55 -3.76 13.41
CA ASP A 31 14.03 -4.59 14.50
C ASP A 31 13.06 -3.80 15.40
N ALA A 32 13.43 -2.58 15.79
CA ALA A 32 12.55 -1.67 16.53
C ALA A 32 11.32 -1.26 15.69
N ALA A 33 11.50 -0.95 14.40
CA ALA A 33 10.40 -0.62 13.50
C ALA A 33 9.40 -1.77 13.36
N THR A 34 9.90 -3.01 13.28
CA THR A 34 9.10 -4.24 13.28
C THR A 34 8.27 -4.37 14.56
N ILE A 35 8.87 -4.12 15.73
CA ILE A 35 8.14 -4.12 17.01
C ILE A 35 7.06 -3.05 17.00
N TYR A 36 7.38 -1.83 16.59
CA TYR A 36 6.44 -0.72 16.61
C TYR A 36 5.29 -0.89 15.62
N LEU A 37 5.51 -1.48 14.44
CA LEU A 37 4.42 -1.79 13.51
C LEU A 37 3.37 -2.69 14.16
N VAL A 38 3.75 -3.52 15.13
CA VAL A 38 2.82 -4.38 15.87
C VAL A 38 2.23 -3.66 17.09
N THR A 39 3.04 -2.94 17.85
CA THR A 39 2.63 -2.42 19.17
C THR A 39 2.07 -1.00 19.12
N ASP A 40 2.49 -0.19 18.15
CA ASP A 40 2.14 1.22 18.01
C ASP A 40 2.23 1.65 16.52
N PRO A 41 1.44 1.05 15.61
CA PRO A 41 1.54 1.34 14.18
C PRO A 41 1.19 2.79 13.82
N ALA A 42 0.34 3.45 14.60
CA ALA A 42 -0.15 4.80 14.34
C ALA A 42 0.93 5.90 14.46
N ARG A 43 2.13 5.56 14.96
CA ARG A 43 3.26 6.49 15.01
C ARG A 43 3.87 6.80 13.64
N PHE A 44 3.62 5.95 12.64
CA PHE A 44 4.24 6.05 11.33
C PHE A 44 3.33 6.80 10.36
N ASP A 45 3.94 7.65 9.54
CA ASP A 45 3.30 8.30 8.40
C ASP A 45 3.93 7.75 7.10
N VAL A 46 5.18 8.14 6.83
CA VAL A 46 5.97 7.63 5.70
C VAL A 46 7.21 6.90 6.22
N ILE A 47 7.45 5.70 5.70
CA ILE A 47 8.68 4.93 5.95
C ILE A 47 9.46 4.82 4.64
N VAL A 48 10.75 5.15 4.68
CA VAL A 48 11.70 4.86 3.60
C VAL A 48 12.74 3.87 4.09
N THR A 49 13.02 2.85 3.29
CA THR A 49 13.97 1.79 3.63
C THR A 49 14.56 1.17 2.37
N ASP A 50 15.54 0.29 2.54
CA ASP A 50 16.11 -0.48 1.43
C ASP A 50 15.16 -1.60 0.94
N ASN A 51 15.57 -2.29 -0.13
CA ASN A 51 14.73 -3.29 -0.79
C ASN A 51 14.38 -4.46 0.13
N LEU A 52 15.36 -5.04 0.85
CA LEU A 52 15.14 -6.23 1.67
C LEU A 52 14.30 -5.93 2.90
N PHE A 53 14.58 -4.83 3.61
CA PHE A 53 13.76 -4.46 4.75
C PHE A 53 12.38 -3.98 4.32
N GLY A 54 12.29 -3.30 3.16
CA GLY A 54 11.03 -2.91 2.53
C GLY A 54 10.10 -4.09 2.34
N ASP A 55 10.58 -5.14 1.66
CA ASP A 55 9.84 -6.39 1.41
C ASP A 55 9.20 -6.97 2.69
N ILE A 56 9.98 -7.01 3.77
CA ILE A 56 9.50 -7.55 5.06
C ILE A 56 8.49 -6.62 5.73
N ILE A 57 8.80 -5.32 5.83
CA ILE A 57 7.95 -4.41 6.62
C ILE A 57 6.66 -4.02 5.89
N THR A 58 6.62 -4.05 4.55
CA THR A 58 5.39 -3.82 3.80
C THR A 58 4.39 -4.94 4.00
N ASP A 59 4.86 -6.19 4.04
CA ASP A 59 4.01 -7.35 4.37
C ASP A 59 3.51 -7.29 5.81
N LEU A 60 4.38 -6.91 6.74
CA LEU A 60 3.99 -6.71 8.14
C LEU A 60 2.95 -5.58 8.28
N ALA A 61 3.16 -4.46 7.60
CA ALA A 61 2.21 -3.35 7.58
C ALA A 61 0.85 -3.77 7.03
N ALA A 62 0.84 -4.56 5.94
CA ALA A 62 -0.38 -5.12 5.38
C ALA A 62 -1.09 -6.05 6.39
N ALA A 63 -0.34 -6.91 7.10
CA ALA A 63 -0.89 -7.82 8.09
C ALA A 63 -1.57 -7.09 9.26
N VAL A 64 -0.96 -6.03 9.79
CA VAL A 64 -1.52 -5.27 10.94
C VAL A 64 -2.67 -4.33 10.53
N SER A 65 -2.78 -3.98 9.25
CA SER A 65 -3.78 -3.03 8.72
C SER A 65 -5.08 -3.68 8.23
N GLY A 66 -5.31 -4.97 8.52
CA GLY A 66 -6.50 -5.71 8.07
C GLY A 66 -6.22 -6.84 7.07
N GLY A 67 -4.95 -7.11 6.77
CA GLY A 67 -4.50 -8.24 5.96
C GLY A 67 -4.07 -7.86 4.54
N ILE A 68 -3.29 -8.76 3.92
CA ILE A 68 -2.72 -8.56 2.56
C ILE A 68 -3.78 -8.43 1.45
N GLY A 69 -5.00 -8.90 1.70
CA GLY A 69 -6.11 -8.87 0.73
C GLY A 69 -6.66 -7.47 0.42
N VAL A 70 -6.27 -6.46 1.19
CA VAL A 70 -6.63 -5.04 0.96
C VAL A 70 -5.42 -4.15 0.71
N ALA A 71 -4.22 -4.71 0.61
CA ALA A 71 -3.00 -3.96 0.37
C ALA A 71 -2.76 -3.79 -1.14
N ALA A 72 -2.62 -2.54 -1.57
CA ALA A 72 -2.27 -2.17 -2.94
C ALA A 72 -0.82 -1.68 -3.02
N SER A 73 -0.19 -1.87 -4.17
CA SER A 73 1.20 -1.50 -4.43
C SER A 73 1.37 -0.71 -5.73
N GLY A 74 2.42 0.11 -5.77
CA GLY A 74 2.85 0.87 -6.93
C GLY A 74 4.36 0.81 -7.11
N ASN A 75 4.82 0.27 -8.24
CA ASN A 75 6.20 0.31 -8.70
C ASN A 75 6.39 1.56 -9.56
N ILE A 76 6.84 2.64 -8.94
CA ILE A 76 6.90 3.96 -9.56
C ILE A 76 8.22 4.16 -10.31
N ASN A 77 8.14 4.63 -11.56
CA ASN A 77 9.26 5.25 -12.25
C ASN A 77 9.18 6.78 -12.03
N PRO A 78 10.04 7.38 -11.18
CA PRO A 78 9.88 8.78 -10.81
C PRO A 78 10.11 9.76 -11.97
N SER A 79 10.93 9.40 -12.97
CA SER A 79 11.17 10.26 -14.14
C SER A 79 10.02 10.25 -15.14
N ARG A 80 9.09 9.29 -15.04
CA ARG A 80 7.98 9.05 -15.97
C ARG A 80 8.42 8.77 -17.42
N GLU A 81 9.69 8.41 -17.63
CA GLU A 81 10.18 7.99 -18.95
C GLU A 81 9.57 6.65 -19.38
N PHE A 82 9.31 5.78 -18.40
CA PHE A 82 8.65 4.49 -18.57
C PHE A 82 7.38 4.44 -17.73
N PRO A 83 6.37 3.64 -18.11
CA PRO A 83 5.16 3.49 -17.33
C PRO A 83 5.46 2.87 -15.96
N SER A 84 4.89 3.46 -14.91
CA SER A 84 4.79 2.85 -13.59
C SER A 84 3.81 1.67 -13.62
N MET A 85 3.95 0.72 -12.69
CA MET A 85 3.08 -0.45 -12.57
C MET A 85 2.35 -0.45 -11.23
N PHE A 86 1.08 -0.87 -11.22
CA PHE A 86 0.24 -0.91 -10.01
C PHE A 86 -0.44 -2.27 -9.91
N GLU A 87 -0.40 -2.88 -8.74
CA GLU A 87 -0.84 -4.26 -8.53
C GLU A 87 -1.34 -4.48 -7.08
N PRO A 88 -2.20 -5.48 -6.84
CA PRO A 88 -2.45 -5.95 -5.49
C PRO A 88 -1.19 -6.59 -4.90
N VAL A 89 -0.99 -6.48 -3.58
CA VAL A 89 0.15 -7.13 -2.91
C VAL A 89 -0.03 -8.65 -2.82
N HIS A 90 -1.28 -9.14 -2.75
CA HIS A 90 -1.53 -10.57 -2.66
C HIS A 90 -1.04 -11.33 -3.92
N GLY A 91 -0.58 -12.57 -3.71
CA GLY A 91 -0.15 -13.45 -4.80
C GLY A 91 -1.32 -14.00 -5.64
N SER A 92 -1.00 -14.97 -6.51
CA SER A 92 -1.92 -15.52 -7.51
C SER A 92 -3.01 -16.47 -6.98
N ALA A 93 -2.91 -16.92 -5.72
CA ALA A 93 -3.83 -17.86 -5.07
C ALA A 93 -4.34 -19.00 -5.98
N PRO A 94 -3.45 -19.90 -6.46
CA PRO A 94 -3.80 -20.89 -7.50
C PRO A 94 -4.89 -21.89 -7.10
N ASP A 95 -5.05 -22.12 -5.80
CA ASP A 95 -6.03 -23.02 -5.19
C ASP A 95 -7.48 -22.54 -5.34
N ILE A 96 -7.70 -21.24 -5.56
CA ILE A 96 -9.02 -20.63 -5.79
C ILE A 96 -9.19 -20.03 -7.19
N ALA A 97 -8.21 -20.20 -8.07
CA ALA A 97 -8.24 -19.66 -9.43
C ALA A 97 -9.50 -20.13 -10.19
N GLY A 98 -10.21 -19.20 -10.81
CA GLY A 98 -11.43 -19.46 -11.58
C GLY A 98 -12.68 -19.83 -10.75
N GLN A 99 -12.61 -19.75 -9.42
CA GLN A 99 -13.75 -20.10 -8.54
C GLN A 99 -14.60 -18.89 -8.13
N GLY A 100 -14.25 -17.68 -8.56
CA GLY A 100 -14.97 -16.45 -8.18
C GLY A 100 -14.91 -16.16 -6.67
N LYS A 101 -13.86 -16.61 -5.98
CA LYS A 101 -13.67 -16.46 -4.52
C LYS A 101 -12.67 -15.38 -4.13
N ALA A 102 -11.88 -14.88 -5.07
CA ALA A 102 -10.87 -13.86 -4.78
C ALA A 102 -11.55 -12.52 -4.48
N ASP A 103 -11.12 -11.83 -3.43
CA ASP A 103 -11.56 -10.48 -3.12
C ASP A 103 -10.81 -9.49 -4.03
N PRO A 104 -11.50 -8.75 -4.94
CA PRO A 104 -10.84 -7.84 -5.87
C PRO A 104 -10.42 -6.50 -5.22
N THR A 105 -10.68 -6.29 -3.92
CA THR A 105 -10.48 -5.00 -3.23
C THR A 105 -9.07 -4.43 -3.40
N ALA A 106 -8.02 -5.22 -3.17
CA ALA A 106 -6.64 -4.76 -3.36
C ALA A 106 -6.34 -4.34 -4.80
N THR A 107 -6.89 -5.06 -5.79
CA THR A 107 -6.76 -4.71 -7.21
C THR A 107 -7.46 -3.39 -7.53
N VAL A 108 -8.65 -3.16 -6.96
CA VAL A 108 -9.38 -1.90 -7.16
C VAL A 108 -8.63 -0.73 -6.49
N LEU A 109 -8.06 -0.93 -5.30
CA LEU A 109 -7.23 0.06 -4.65
C LEU A 109 -5.94 0.38 -5.43
N SER A 110 -5.35 -0.59 -6.13
CA SER A 110 -4.19 -0.32 -6.98
C SER A 110 -4.56 0.56 -8.20
N VAL A 111 -5.80 0.48 -8.68
CA VAL A 111 -6.34 1.41 -9.69
C VAL A 111 -6.45 2.84 -9.10
N ALA A 112 -6.84 3.00 -7.84
CA ALA A 112 -6.84 4.32 -7.21
C ALA A 112 -5.42 4.92 -7.14
N LEU A 113 -4.42 4.12 -6.77
CA LEU A 113 -3.00 4.54 -6.82
C LEU A 113 -2.56 4.96 -8.23
N LEU A 114 -2.98 4.20 -9.25
CA LEU A 114 -2.72 4.53 -10.65
C LEU A 114 -3.37 5.87 -11.04
N LEU A 115 -4.65 6.07 -10.72
CA LEU A 115 -5.38 7.29 -11.03
C LEU A 115 -4.70 8.51 -10.40
N ARG A 116 -4.33 8.40 -9.12
CA ARG A 116 -3.59 9.44 -8.38
C ARG A 116 -2.24 9.73 -9.04
N HIS A 117 -1.49 8.70 -9.45
CA HIS A 117 -0.23 8.88 -10.15
C HIS A 117 -0.38 9.64 -11.49
N LEU A 118 -1.49 9.41 -12.19
CA LEU A 118 -1.82 10.09 -13.44
C LEU A 118 -2.43 11.50 -13.26
N GLY A 119 -2.69 11.93 -12.02
CA GLY A 119 -3.26 13.26 -11.71
C GLY A 119 -4.79 13.30 -11.67
N TYR A 120 -5.45 12.14 -11.59
CA TYR A 120 -6.90 12.00 -11.44
C TYR A 120 -7.28 11.83 -9.96
N ASP A 121 -6.96 12.83 -9.13
CA ASP A 121 -7.15 12.77 -7.67
C ASP A 121 -8.62 12.60 -7.27
N ASN A 122 -9.55 13.25 -7.99
CA ASN A 122 -10.98 13.14 -7.70
C ASN A 122 -11.49 11.72 -7.97
N GLU A 123 -11.09 11.14 -9.10
CA GLU A 123 -11.45 9.78 -9.48
C GLU A 123 -10.84 8.75 -8.54
N ALA A 124 -9.57 8.94 -8.16
CA ALA A 124 -8.92 8.12 -7.13
C ALA A 124 -9.69 8.17 -5.80
N GLY A 125 -10.07 9.36 -5.35
CA GLY A 125 -10.87 9.57 -4.13
C GLY A 125 -12.21 8.83 -4.18
N ARG A 126 -12.94 8.88 -5.30
CA ARG A 126 -14.21 8.13 -5.46
C ARG A 126 -14.02 6.62 -5.34
N VAL A 127 -12.92 6.09 -5.88
CA VAL A 127 -12.60 4.66 -5.76
C VAL A 127 -12.28 4.29 -4.31
N GLU A 128 -11.44 5.09 -3.64
CA GLU A 128 -11.08 4.89 -2.23
C GLU A 128 -12.31 4.96 -1.31
N GLU A 129 -13.19 5.94 -1.52
CA GLU A 129 -14.45 6.10 -0.78
C GLU A 129 -15.39 4.92 -1.00
N ALA A 130 -15.54 4.45 -2.26
CA ALA A 130 -16.36 3.29 -2.57
C ALA A 130 -15.86 2.02 -1.88
N VAL A 131 -14.55 1.78 -1.88
CA VAL A 131 -13.92 0.67 -1.16
C VAL A 131 -14.12 0.80 0.35
N SER A 132 -13.85 1.99 0.91
CA SER A 132 -14.03 2.24 2.35
C SER A 132 -15.48 1.99 2.80
N ALA A 133 -16.46 2.49 2.05
CA ALA A 133 -17.87 2.29 2.33
C ALA A 133 -18.31 0.81 2.20
N ASP A 134 -17.75 0.07 1.23
CA ASP A 134 -18.02 -1.37 1.11
C ASP A 134 -17.42 -2.17 2.27
N LEU A 135 -16.14 -1.92 2.61
CA LEU A 135 -15.47 -2.56 3.74
C LEU A 135 -16.18 -2.27 5.07
N GLY A 136 -16.63 -1.03 5.29
CA GLY A 136 -17.38 -0.66 6.49
C GLY A 136 -18.78 -1.27 6.57
N GLY A 137 -19.39 -1.62 5.43
CA GLY A 137 -20.76 -2.13 5.35
C GLY A 137 -20.90 -3.64 5.16
N ARG A 138 -19.87 -4.34 4.67
CA ARG A 138 -19.97 -5.75 4.24
C ARG A 138 -20.14 -6.77 5.39
N GLY A 139 -19.68 -6.44 6.60
CA GLY A 139 -19.66 -7.35 7.75
C GLY A 139 -18.93 -8.67 7.44
N ASP A 140 -19.43 -9.77 7.99
CA ASP A 140 -18.88 -11.14 7.77
C ASP A 140 -19.49 -11.84 6.55
N THR A 141 -20.12 -11.10 5.64
CA THR A 141 -20.82 -11.68 4.48
C THR A 141 -19.80 -12.17 3.46
N THR A 142 -19.76 -13.48 3.24
CA THR A 142 -19.01 -14.06 2.11
C THR A 142 -19.67 -13.68 0.80
N ARG A 143 -18.90 -13.03 -0.08
CA ARG A 143 -19.32 -12.60 -1.41
C ARG A 143 -18.35 -13.14 -2.44
N THR A 144 -18.87 -13.39 -3.63
CA THR A 144 -18.08 -13.72 -4.81
C THR A 144 -17.31 -12.51 -5.33
N THR A 145 -16.31 -12.76 -6.16
CA THR A 145 -15.53 -11.71 -6.85
C THR A 145 -16.43 -10.73 -7.59
N ASP A 146 -17.42 -11.24 -8.33
CA ASP A 146 -18.33 -10.42 -9.14
C ASP A 146 -19.26 -9.58 -8.26
N GLU A 147 -19.82 -10.14 -7.18
CA GLU A 147 -20.66 -9.39 -6.25
C GLU A 147 -19.92 -8.22 -5.59
N ILE A 148 -18.64 -8.39 -5.26
CA ILE A 148 -17.80 -7.31 -4.72
C ILE A 148 -17.54 -6.28 -5.83
N GLY A 149 -17.16 -6.72 -7.03
CA GLY A 149 -16.91 -5.84 -8.17
C GLY A 149 -18.12 -4.98 -8.54
N ASP A 150 -19.30 -5.57 -8.63
CA ASP A 150 -20.56 -4.88 -8.92
C ASP A 150 -20.91 -3.87 -7.81
N ALA A 151 -20.75 -4.27 -6.55
CA ALA A 151 -21.01 -3.41 -5.41
C ALA A 151 -20.10 -2.16 -5.40
N LEU A 152 -18.83 -2.31 -5.80
CA LEU A 152 -17.89 -1.20 -5.93
C LEU A 152 -18.22 -0.34 -7.15
N ALA A 153 -18.51 -0.95 -8.31
CA ALA A 153 -18.83 -0.22 -9.53
C ALA A 153 -20.06 0.69 -9.38
N VAL A 154 -21.11 0.21 -8.71
CA VAL A 154 -22.31 1.01 -8.42
C VAL A 154 -21.98 2.22 -7.54
N ARG A 155 -21.13 2.04 -6.53
CA ARG A 155 -20.72 3.14 -5.63
C ARG A 155 -19.85 4.17 -6.33
N VAL A 156 -18.93 3.74 -7.19
CA VAL A 156 -18.08 4.65 -7.96
C VAL A 156 -18.86 5.39 -9.04
N ALA A 157 -19.97 4.84 -9.56
CA ALA A 157 -20.79 5.51 -10.56
C ALA A 157 -21.75 6.56 -9.99
N GLY A 158 -22.18 6.38 -8.74
CA GLY A 158 -22.98 7.37 -7.98
C GLY A 158 -22.22 8.66 -7.70
#